data_AF-A0A924JCP7-F1
#
_entry.id   AF-A0A924JCP7-F1
#
_cell.length_a   1.000
_cell.length_b   1.000
_cell.length_c   1.000
_cell.angle_alpha   90.00
_cell.angle_beta   90.00
_cell.angle_gamma   90.00
#
_symmetry.space_group_name_H-M   'P 1'
#
loop_
_entity.id
_entity.type
_entity.pdbx_description
1 polymer ?
#
loop_
_entity_poly.entity_id
_entity_poly.type
_entity_poly.pdbx_seq_one_letter_code
_entity_poly.pdbx_strand_id
1 'polypeptide(L)'
;MADVHTPAQRSYNMSRVRSKDTKPELTVRKFLHAHGFRYKLHDKKLPGTPDVVLPKYKTVIFVHGCFYHGHDGCRYFVVPKTRTDWWLDKINGNRKRDAINEAKLVDAGWRIITIFECALKPKTKDATLQNLLNQLTPTP
;
A
#
# COMPACT_ATOMS: atom_id res chain seq x y z
N MET A 1 9.64 -0.94 21.03
CA MET A 1 9.23 -0.11 22.19
C MET A 1 8.21 -0.89 23.01
N ALA A 2 8.20 -0.74 24.33
CA ALA A 2 7.08 -1.20 25.16
C ALA A 2 5.82 -0.38 24.80
N ASP A 3 4.63 -0.95 25.00
CA ASP A 3 3.37 -0.25 24.70
C ASP A 3 3.22 0.94 25.66
N VAL A 4 3.18 2.16 25.12
CA VAL A 4 3.08 3.40 25.90
C VAL A 4 1.63 3.80 26.19
N HIS A 5 0.66 2.98 25.74
CA HIS A 5 -0.76 3.28 25.83
C HIS A 5 -1.48 2.28 26.73
N THR A 6 -2.52 2.74 27.42
CA THR A 6 -3.41 1.85 28.16
C THR A 6 -4.20 0.96 27.17
N PRO A 7 -4.72 -0.21 27.60
CA PRO A 7 -5.53 -1.07 26.75
C PRO A 7 -6.72 -0.34 26.08
N ALA A 8 -7.38 0.58 26.80
CA ALA A 8 -8.47 1.38 26.28
C ALA A 8 -8.01 2.37 25.19
N GLN A 9 -6.89 3.07 25.41
CA GLN A 9 -6.28 3.95 24.42
C GLN A 9 -5.85 3.18 23.17
N ARG A 10 -5.30 1.97 23.35
CA ARG A 10 -4.92 1.11 22.24
C ARG A 10 -6.12 0.65 21.43
N SER A 11 -7.19 0.19 22.09
CA SER A 11 -8.44 -0.18 21.44
C SER A 11 -9.00 0.97 20.60
N TYR A 12 -9.03 2.17 21.17
CA TYR A 12 -9.47 3.40 20.48
C TYR A 12 -8.59 3.77 19.29
N ASN A 13 -7.27 3.66 19.41
CA ASN A 13 -6.35 3.93 18.30
C ASN A 13 -6.55 2.91 17.18
N MET A 14 -6.69 1.63 17.51
CA MET A 14 -6.92 0.56 16.53
C MET A 14 -8.27 0.73 15.83
N SER A 15 -9.32 1.19 16.52
CA SER A 15 -10.62 1.44 15.90
C SER A 15 -10.63 2.61 14.91
N ARG A 16 -9.62 3.48 14.97
CA ARG A 16 -9.43 4.60 14.03
C ARG A 16 -8.59 4.24 12.80
N VAL A 17 -7.94 3.07 12.79
CA VAL A 17 -7.20 2.59 11.62
C VAL A 17 -8.20 2.21 10.54
N ARG A 18 -8.28 3.03 9.48
CA ARG A 18 -9.13 2.77 8.31
C ARG A 18 -8.40 1.86 7.33
N SER A 19 -9.15 0.96 6.70
CA SER A 19 -8.65 0.06 5.66
C SER A 19 -8.70 0.65 4.25
N LYS A 20 -9.32 1.83 4.08
CA LYS A 20 -9.52 2.51 2.79
C LYS A 20 -9.47 4.02 2.97
N ASP A 21 -9.23 4.72 1.86
CA ASP A 21 -9.23 6.20 1.81
C ASP A 21 -8.23 6.78 2.80
N THR A 22 -7.12 6.06 2.98
CA THR A 22 -6.02 6.52 3.80
C THR A 22 -5.35 7.73 3.15
N LYS A 23 -4.67 8.56 3.95
CA LYS A 23 -3.91 9.71 3.44
C LYS A 23 -2.94 9.35 2.29
N PRO A 24 -2.15 8.26 2.34
CA PRO A 24 -1.29 7.88 1.22
C PRO A 24 -2.10 7.52 -0.04
N GLU A 25 -3.20 6.77 0.07
CA GLU A 25 -4.07 6.46 -1.08
C GLU A 25 -4.60 7.74 -1.73
N LEU A 26 -5.16 8.66 -0.93
CA LEU A 26 -5.69 9.93 -1.42
C LEU A 26 -4.62 10.77 -2.13
N THR A 27 -3.36 10.69 -1.68
CA THR A 27 -2.25 11.41 -2.30
C THR A 27 -1.97 10.89 -3.71
N VAL A 28 -1.89 9.57 -3.88
CA VAL A 28 -1.70 8.93 -5.20
C VAL A 28 -2.89 9.22 -6.11
N ARG A 29 -4.11 9.09 -5.59
CA ARG A 29 -5.35 9.35 -6.35
C ARG A 29 -5.43 10.78 -6.88
N LYS A 30 -5.12 11.78 -6.04
CA LYS A 30 -5.09 13.20 -6.45
C LYS A 30 -4.04 13.45 -7.52
N PHE A 31 -2.85 12.87 -7.35
CA PHE A 31 -1.78 13.00 -8.33
C PHE A 31 -2.16 12.42 -9.69
N LEU A 32 -2.67 11.19 -9.73
CA LEU A 32 -3.11 10.55 -10.97
C LEU A 32 -4.22 11.33 -11.68
N HIS A 33 -5.21 11.81 -10.91
CA HIS A 33 -6.29 12.64 -11.46
C HIS A 33 -5.78 13.95 -12.05
N ALA A 34 -4.84 14.63 -11.36
CA ALA A 34 -4.22 15.87 -11.85
C ALA A 34 -3.45 15.67 -13.16
N HIS A 35 -2.94 14.47 -13.43
CA HIS A 35 -2.24 14.11 -14.67
C HIS A 35 -3.16 13.44 -15.71
N GLY A 36 -4.49 13.52 -15.55
CA GLY A 36 -5.45 13.07 -16.55
C GLY A 36 -5.69 11.56 -16.59
N PHE A 37 -5.16 10.78 -15.64
CA PHE A 37 -5.39 9.34 -15.58
C PHE A 37 -6.81 9.04 -15.09
N ARG A 38 -7.50 8.14 -15.80
CA ARG A 38 -8.78 7.57 -15.37
C ARG A 38 -8.54 6.21 -14.72
N TYR A 39 -9.01 6.05 -13.49
CA TYR A 39 -8.84 4.83 -12.70
C TYR A 39 -10.15 4.37 -12.07
N LYS A 40 -10.20 3.07 -11.74
CA LYS A 40 -11.17 2.48 -10.82
C LYS A 40 -10.51 2.29 -9.46
N LEU A 41 -11.31 2.23 -8.41
CA LEU A 41 -10.84 2.04 -7.04
C LEU A 41 -11.37 0.72 -6.49
N HIS A 42 -10.54 0.02 -5.71
CA HIS A 42 -10.96 -1.13 -4.90
C HIS A 42 -11.73 -2.19 -5.72
N ASP A 43 -11.23 -2.55 -6.89
CA ASP A 43 -11.90 -3.52 -7.77
C ASP A 43 -11.85 -4.93 -7.16
N LYS A 44 -12.95 -5.35 -6.55
CA LYS A 44 -13.10 -6.65 -5.88
C LYS A 44 -13.01 -7.84 -6.84
N LYS A 45 -13.10 -7.62 -8.16
CA LYS A 45 -12.94 -8.67 -9.17
C LYS A 45 -11.47 -9.06 -9.36
N LEU A 46 -10.54 -8.20 -8.94
CA LEU A 46 -9.12 -8.44 -9.06
C LEU A 46 -8.53 -9.05 -7.77
N PRO A 47 -7.59 -10.00 -7.88
CA PRO A 47 -6.87 -10.54 -6.73
C PRO A 47 -6.26 -9.42 -5.88
N GLY A 48 -6.37 -9.54 -4.55
CA GLY A 48 -5.85 -8.55 -3.61
C GLY A 48 -6.64 -7.24 -3.51
N THR A 49 -7.69 -7.03 -4.33
CA THR A 49 -8.48 -5.77 -4.36
C THR A 49 -7.58 -4.53 -4.43
N PRO A 50 -6.92 -4.27 -5.57
CA PRO A 50 -5.97 -3.17 -5.69
C PRO A 50 -6.61 -1.81 -5.37
N ASP A 51 -5.84 -0.93 -4.73
CA ASP A 51 -6.31 0.40 -4.34
C ASP A 51 -6.70 1.24 -5.55
N VAL A 52 -5.87 1.17 -6.60
CA VAL A 52 -6.09 1.88 -7.86
C VAL A 52 -5.90 0.91 -9.02
N VAL A 53 -6.84 0.91 -9.96
CA VAL A 53 -6.80 0.10 -11.18
C VAL A 53 -6.85 1.04 -12.37
N LEU A 54 -5.91 0.86 -13.30
CA LEU A 54 -5.77 1.64 -14.54
C LEU A 54 -5.98 0.70 -15.73
N PRO A 55 -7.24 0.41 -16.14
CA PRO A 55 -7.53 -0.60 -17.16
C PRO A 55 -6.88 -0.31 -18.51
N LYS A 56 -6.85 0.97 -18.93
CA LYS A 56 -6.23 1.40 -20.19
C LYS A 56 -4.75 1.02 -20.27
N TYR A 57 -4.05 1.03 -19.15
CA TYR A 57 -2.61 0.76 -19.06
C TYR A 57 -2.32 -0.66 -18.56
N LYS A 58 -3.37 -1.49 -18.39
CA LYS A 58 -3.31 -2.82 -17.76
C LYS A 58 -2.44 -2.83 -16.50
N THR A 59 -2.57 -1.79 -15.68
CA THR A 59 -1.75 -1.57 -14.49
C THR A 59 -2.62 -1.47 -13.24
N VAL A 60 -2.16 -2.06 -12.14
CA VAL A 60 -2.75 -1.93 -10.81
C VAL A 60 -1.73 -1.32 -9.86
N ILE A 61 -2.20 -0.53 -8.90
CA ILE A 61 -1.36 0.11 -7.89
C ILE A 61 -1.85 -0.31 -6.51
N PHE A 62 -0.93 -0.83 -5.71
CA PHE A 62 -1.13 -1.11 -4.30
C PHE A 62 -0.46 -0.03 -3.45
N VAL A 63 -1.17 0.52 -2.48
CA VAL A 63 -0.68 1.51 -1.54
C VAL A 63 -0.53 0.86 -0.17
N HIS A 64 0.65 0.31 0.11
CA HIS A 64 0.89 -0.48 1.31
C HIS A 64 1.31 0.39 2.50
N GLY A 65 0.69 0.13 3.65
CA GLY A 65 1.23 0.59 4.94
C GLY A 65 2.52 -0.15 5.27
N CYS A 66 3.58 0.57 5.64
CA CYS A 66 4.90 -0.01 5.89
C CYS A 66 4.87 -1.01 7.03
N PHE A 67 4.05 -0.75 8.05
CA PHE A 67 3.91 -1.63 9.21
C PHE A 67 3.19 -2.93 8.87
N TYR A 68 2.04 -2.86 8.18
CA TYR A 68 1.16 -4.00 7.95
C TYR A 68 1.67 -4.99 6.89
N HIS A 69 2.44 -4.48 5.93
CA HIS A 69 3.00 -5.29 4.82
C HIS A 69 4.48 -5.61 5.01
N GLY A 70 5.08 -5.21 6.14
CA GLY A 70 6.46 -5.58 6.45
C GLY A 70 7.49 -4.99 5.49
N HIS A 71 7.51 -3.65 5.37
CA HIS A 71 8.44 -2.98 4.45
C HIS A 71 9.90 -3.16 4.92
N ASP A 72 10.65 -3.97 4.17
CA ASP A 72 12.05 -4.29 4.47
C ASP A 72 12.94 -3.02 4.41
N GLY A 73 13.89 -2.89 5.35
CA GLY A 73 14.78 -1.73 5.42
C GLY A 73 14.11 -0.39 5.81
N CYS A 74 12.83 -0.40 6.16
CA CYS A 74 12.08 0.80 6.49
C CYS A 74 12.12 1.12 7.99
N ARG A 75 12.54 2.34 8.36
CA ARG A 75 12.47 2.81 9.77
C ARG A 75 11.07 2.83 10.39
N TYR A 76 10.02 2.82 9.56
CA TYR A 76 8.63 2.82 10.01
C TYR A 76 8.09 1.40 10.22
N PHE A 77 8.85 0.38 9.81
CA PHE A 77 8.58 -1.00 10.15
C PHE A 77 9.32 -1.34 11.45
N VAL A 78 8.59 -1.40 12.56
CA VAL A 78 9.13 -1.80 13.86
C VAL A 78 8.23 -2.88 14.42
N VAL A 79 8.78 -4.06 14.64
CA VAL A 79 8.05 -5.18 15.24
C VAL A 79 7.69 -4.81 16.70
N PRO A 80 6.41 -4.86 17.10
CA PRO A 80 6.03 -4.57 18.47
C PRO A 80 6.65 -5.59 19.42
N LYS A 81 7.19 -5.13 20.56
CA LYS A 81 7.71 -6.01 21.63
C LYS A 81 6.58 -6.73 22.39
N THR A 82 5.36 -6.23 22.27
CA THR A 82 4.17 -6.84 22.87
C THR A 82 3.47 -7.73 21.84
N ARG A 83 3.25 -9.01 22.19
CA ARG A 83 2.69 -10.03 21.28
C ARG A 83 3.48 -10.19 19.98
N THR A 84 4.81 -10.23 20.11
CA THR A 84 5.75 -10.25 18.97
C THR A 84 5.44 -11.38 18.00
N ASP A 85 5.31 -12.62 18.47
CA ASP A 85 5.03 -13.78 17.61
C ASP A 85 3.74 -13.61 16.82
N TRP A 86 2.67 -13.18 17.48
CA TRP A 86 1.39 -12.90 16.82
C TRP A 86 1.50 -11.82 15.74
N TRP A 87 2.28 -10.76 15.97
CA TRP A 87 2.50 -9.72 14.96
C TRP A 87 3.34 -10.23 13.79
N LEU A 88 4.39 -10.98 14.06
CA LEU A 88 5.22 -11.60 13.02
C LEU A 88 4.38 -12.54 12.15
N ASP A 89 3.61 -13.43 12.75
CA ASP A 89 2.71 -14.33 12.03
C ASP A 89 1.68 -13.57 11.19
N LYS A 90 1.10 -12.51 11.74
CA LYS A 90 0.13 -11.68 11.03
C LYS A 90 0.76 -10.96 9.83
N ILE A 91 1.94 -10.37 10.00
CA ILE A 91 2.65 -9.65 8.94
C ILE A 91 3.12 -10.63 7.86
N ASN A 92 3.68 -11.77 8.25
CA ASN A 92 4.09 -12.82 7.31
C ASN A 92 2.88 -13.38 6.54
N GLY A 93 1.74 -13.55 7.21
CA GLY A 93 0.49 -13.94 6.57
C GLY A 93 -0.08 -12.90 5.60
N ASN A 94 0.18 -11.61 5.83
CA ASN A 94 -0.11 -10.56 4.85
C ASN A 94 0.83 -10.68 3.65
N ARG A 95 2.16 -10.70 3.86
CA ARG A 95 3.17 -10.82 2.80
C ARG A 95 2.93 -12.03 1.89
N LYS A 96 2.57 -13.19 2.48
CA LYS A 96 2.24 -14.40 1.72
C LYS A 96 1.00 -14.20 0.84
N ARG A 97 -0.04 -13.55 1.36
CA ARG A 97 -1.25 -13.25 0.57
C ARG A 97 -0.95 -12.24 -0.53
N ASP A 98 -0.14 -11.22 -0.25
CA ASP A 98 0.29 -10.23 -1.23
C ASP A 98 1.00 -10.92 -2.40
N ALA A 99 2.01 -11.76 -2.12
CA ALA A 99 2.73 -12.53 -3.14
C ALA A 99 1.81 -13.44 -3.99
N ILE A 100 0.82 -14.10 -3.37
CA ILE A 100 -0.16 -14.92 -4.10
C ILE A 100 -1.02 -14.06 -5.02
N ASN A 101 -1.47 -12.90 -4.55
CA ASN A 101 -2.30 -11.99 -5.33
C ASN A 101 -1.52 -11.36 -6.48
N GLU A 102 -0.26 -10.97 -6.23
CA GLU A 102 0.65 -10.45 -7.24
C GLU A 102 0.88 -11.47 -8.34
N ALA A 103 1.18 -12.72 -7.99
CA ALA A 103 1.36 -13.78 -8.99
C ALA A 103 0.12 -13.95 -9.90
N LYS A 104 -1.09 -13.95 -9.32
CA LYS A 104 -2.35 -14.05 -10.09
C LYS A 104 -2.60 -12.83 -10.98
N LEU A 105 -2.22 -11.64 -10.53
CA LEU A 105 -2.36 -10.42 -11.32
C LEU A 105 -1.38 -10.40 -12.50
N VAL A 106 -0.13 -10.80 -12.27
CA VAL A 106 0.87 -10.95 -13.33
C VAL A 106 0.43 -12.01 -14.35
N ASP A 107 -0.10 -13.15 -13.90
CA ASP A 107 -0.63 -14.20 -14.78
C ASP A 107 -1.82 -13.71 -15.63
N ALA A 108 -2.70 -12.89 -15.05
CA ALA A 108 -3.75 -12.18 -15.78
C ALA A 108 -3.22 -11.04 -16.70
N GLY A 109 -1.91 -10.85 -16.74
CA GLY A 109 -1.18 -9.89 -17.56
C GLY A 109 -1.25 -8.45 -17.04
N TRP A 110 -1.52 -8.24 -15.75
CA TRP A 110 -1.49 -6.92 -15.13
C TRP A 110 -0.07 -6.56 -14.70
N ARG A 111 0.31 -5.31 -14.98
CA ARG A 111 1.48 -4.68 -14.38
C ARG A 111 1.13 -4.24 -12.96
N ILE A 112 2.02 -4.48 -12.01
CA ILE A 112 1.81 -4.17 -10.60
C ILE A 112 2.80 -3.10 -10.19
N ILE A 113 2.29 -2.05 -9.54
CA ILE A 113 3.12 -1.01 -8.93
C ILE A 113 2.78 -0.95 -7.45
N THR A 114 3.76 -1.20 -6.59
CA THR A 114 3.58 -1.16 -5.15
C THR A 114 4.23 0.10 -4.58
N ILE A 115 3.44 0.94 -3.91
CA ILE A 115 3.90 2.18 -3.28
C ILE A 115 3.71 2.06 -1.77
N PHE A 116 4.80 2.09 -1.02
CA PHE A 116 4.74 2.12 0.43
C PHE A 116 4.45 3.52 0.97
N GLU A 117 3.71 3.61 2.08
CA GLU A 117 3.31 4.89 2.69
C GLU A 117 4.50 5.81 3.03
N CYS A 118 5.68 5.24 3.34
CA CYS A 118 6.87 6.01 3.66
C CYS A 118 7.40 6.78 2.45
N ALA A 119 7.22 6.24 1.24
CA ALA A 119 7.62 6.87 -0.01
C ALA A 119 6.76 8.11 -0.31
N LEU A 120 5.53 8.15 0.22
CA LEU A 120 4.58 9.26 0.07
C LEU A 120 4.71 10.35 1.15
N LYS A 121 5.75 10.29 2.00
CA LYS A 121 6.06 11.36 2.95
C LYS A 121 6.62 12.59 2.24
N PRO A 122 6.46 13.82 2.79
CA PRO A 122 6.83 15.06 2.11
C PRO A 122 8.23 15.08 1.47
N LYS A 123 9.22 14.45 2.09
CA LYS A 123 10.61 14.42 1.59
C LYS A 123 10.83 13.58 0.33
N THR A 124 10.02 12.54 0.12
CA THR A 124 10.22 11.53 -0.94
C THR A 124 9.04 11.43 -1.91
N LYS A 125 7.92 12.07 -1.56
CA LYS A 125 6.65 11.98 -2.27
C LYS A 125 6.79 12.37 -3.74
N ASP A 126 7.42 13.51 -4.03
CA ASP A 126 7.46 14.05 -5.40
C ASP A 126 8.28 13.14 -6.33
N ALA A 127 9.44 12.66 -5.87
CA ALA A 127 10.25 11.70 -6.62
C ALA A 127 9.50 10.38 -6.87
N THR A 128 8.76 9.89 -5.86
CA THR A 128 7.96 8.65 -5.97
C THR A 128 6.85 8.81 -7.00
N LEU A 129 6.13 9.94 -6.97
CA LEU A 129 5.03 10.22 -7.88
C LEU A 129 5.52 10.47 -9.32
N GLN A 130 6.68 11.12 -9.49
CA GLN A 130 7.30 11.26 -10.81
C GLN A 130 7.72 9.90 -11.39
N ASN A 131 8.31 9.01 -10.58
CA ASN A 131 8.64 7.65 -11.02
C ASN A 131 7.36 6.87 -11.40
N LEU A 132 6.29 6.99 -10.62
CA LEU A 132 4.98 6.42 -10.96
C LEU A 132 4.50 6.90 -12.34
N LEU A 133 4.63 8.20 -12.63
CA LEU A 133 4.24 8.74 -13.93
C LEU A 133 5.06 8.11 -15.06
N ASN A 134 6.39 8.06 -14.92
CA ASN A 134 7.30 7.48 -15.91
C ASN A 134 6.99 6.00 -16.19
N GLN A 135 6.58 5.23 -15.18
CA GLN A 135 6.19 3.83 -15.37
C GLN A 135 4.85 3.66 -16.10
N LEU A 136 3.96 4.65 -16.02
CA LEU A 136 2.65 4.62 -16.67
C LEU A 136 2.69 5.16 -18.10
N THR A 137 3.59 6.09 -18.39
CA THR A 137 3.84 6.62 -19.74
C THR A 137 5.17 6.07 -20.25
N PRO A 138 5.18 4.93 -20.97
CA PRO A 138 6.39 4.54 -21.68
C PRO A 138 6.78 5.70 -22.60
N THR A 139 7.97 6.24 -22.40
CA THR A 139 8.58 7.21 -23.31
C THR A 139 8.70 6.50 -24.67
N PRO A 140 8.29 7.14 -25.78
CA PRO A 140 8.35 6.53 -27.11
C PRO A 140 9.77 6.11 -27.51
#